data_AF-A0A1S1L383-F1
#
_entry.id   AF-A0A1S1L383-F1
#
_cell.length_a   1.000
_cell.length_b   1.000
_cell.length_c   1.000
_cell.angle_alpha   90.00
_cell.angle_beta   90.00
_cell.angle_gamma   90.00
#
_symmetry.space_group_name_H-M   'P 1'
#
loop_
_entity.id
_entity.type
_entity.pdbx_description
1 polymer ?
#
loop_
_entity_poly.entity_id
_entity_poly.type
_entity_poly.pdbx_seq_one_letter_code
_entity_poly.pdbx_strand_id
1 'polypeptide(L)'
;MSTATPSADSGASASSEKEPFSRRVLRLEHPANVGPLTHIAMWLVVLALGLFVPAATNWCIAATLIVVLSLLNLSLTIGVMHMHTHRPLFVSRIPNRVVDFLCCLPGNLTAAEMREVHVLSHHRFNDGPGDVTSTRGRETGLSAVWYWIRYGSIVKYHTVRILFASNPSDSRRKRRHQFVLDMVLNVIVVGITWYLVDFDRFILFYWVPLLITQVNGGYFAWLSHAPAKGFSDDASTSLNNAGNILNFFIFNQGYHSVHHRYPGIHWSQIPDKLDYMRQVNPGVIVPYWMVAQSGWRLLVPGGFLNERYGNKWKTRLETRLATGTVRSRYLPWFAWI
;
A
#
# COMPACT_ATOMS: atom_id res chain seq x y z
N MET A 1 12.44 -40.56 -57.01
CA MET A 1 12.01 -41.39 -55.87
C MET A 1 11.83 -40.47 -54.68
N SER A 2 10.63 -40.52 -54.10
CA SER A 2 10.12 -39.65 -53.04
C SER A 2 10.82 -39.94 -51.70
N THR A 3 11.42 -38.92 -51.08
CA THR A 3 11.88 -38.99 -49.69
C THR A 3 10.83 -38.34 -48.81
N ALA A 4 9.93 -39.16 -48.28
CA ALA A 4 8.97 -38.77 -47.25
C ALA A 4 9.72 -38.44 -45.95
N THR A 5 9.54 -37.22 -45.45
CA THR A 5 9.99 -36.80 -44.11
C THR A 5 8.85 -37.08 -43.12
N PRO A 6 9.07 -37.76 -41.98
CA PRO A 6 8.01 -37.94 -40.99
C PRO A 6 7.75 -36.63 -40.26
N SER A 7 6.47 -36.26 -40.16
CA SER A 7 5.97 -35.21 -39.29
C SER A 7 6.14 -35.61 -37.82
N ALA A 8 6.98 -34.89 -37.07
CA ALA A 8 7.01 -34.98 -35.62
C ALA A 8 5.89 -34.11 -35.06
N ASP A 9 4.72 -34.74 -34.93
CA ASP A 9 3.61 -34.28 -34.12
C ASP A 9 4.03 -34.37 -32.65
N SER A 10 4.23 -33.23 -32.00
CA SER A 10 4.30 -33.15 -30.53
C SER A 10 3.43 -32.00 -30.07
N GLY A 11 2.12 -32.29 -30.06
CA GLY A 11 1.12 -31.51 -29.37
C GLY A 11 1.48 -31.40 -27.89
N ALA A 12 2.18 -30.33 -27.54
CA ALA A 12 2.19 -29.84 -26.18
C ALA A 12 0.76 -29.37 -25.87
N SER A 13 0.05 -30.21 -25.12
CA SER A 13 -1.20 -29.89 -24.45
C SER A 13 -0.97 -28.68 -23.53
N ALA A 14 -1.03 -27.48 -24.09
CA ALA A 14 -1.32 -26.28 -23.33
C ALA A 14 -2.75 -26.47 -22.82
N SER A 15 -2.87 -26.88 -21.55
CA SER A 15 -4.15 -26.88 -20.84
C SER A 15 -4.76 -25.50 -21.04
N SER A 16 -5.85 -25.40 -21.82
CA SER A 16 -6.59 -24.17 -21.98
C SER A 16 -7.33 -23.90 -20.67
N GLU A 17 -6.61 -23.40 -19.66
CA GLU A 17 -7.25 -22.76 -18.53
C GLU A 17 -8.03 -21.59 -19.12
N LYS A 18 -9.35 -21.75 -19.21
CA LYS A 18 -10.25 -20.68 -19.63
C LYS A 18 -9.91 -19.47 -18.78
N GLU A 19 -9.62 -18.35 -19.44
CA GLU A 19 -9.29 -17.12 -18.72
C GLU A 19 -10.33 -16.86 -17.62
N PRO A 20 -9.89 -16.57 -16.38
CA PRO A 20 -10.80 -16.34 -15.26
C PRO A 20 -11.86 -15.31 -15.63
N PHE A 21 -13.10 -15.52 -15.17
CA PHE A 21 -14.22 -14.61 -15.45
C PHE A 21 -13.87 -13.14 -15.19
N SER A 22 -13.11 -12.88 -14.13
CA SER A 22 -12.64 -11.54 -13.78
C SER A 22 -11.70 -10.91 -14.81
N ARG A 23 -10.86 -11.68 -15.49
CA ARG A 23 -10.02 -11.19 -16.59
C ARG A 23 -10.85 -11.00 -17.86
N ARG A 24 -11.69 -11.98 -18.19
CA ARG A 24 -12.50 -12.00 -19.43
C ARG A 24 -13.60 -10.94 -19.46
N VAL A 25 -14.29 -10.73 -18.34
CA VAL A 25 -15.48 -9.87 -18.24
C VAL A 25 -15.17 -8.56 -17.53
N LEU A 26 -14.54 -8.63 -16.35
CA LEU A 26 -14.23 -7.41 -15.57
C LEU A 26 -12.97 -6.69 -16.06
N ARG A 27 -12.20 -7.29 -16.97
CA ARG A 27 -10.92 -6.77 -17.49
C ARG A 27 -9.93 -6.43 -16.37
N LEU A 28 -9.90 -7.24 -15.31
CA LEU A 28 -8.85 -7.14 -14.31
C LEU A 28 -7.49 -7.45 -14.93
N GLU A 29 -6.48 -6.70 -14.51
CA GLU A 29 -5.08 -6.93 -14.90
C GLU A 29 -4.59 -8.29 -14.36
N HIS A 30 -5.01 -8.65 -13.15
CA HIS A 30 -4.76 -9.94 -12.54
C HIS A 30 -6.01 -10.40 -11.74
N PRO A 31 -6.38 -11.70 -11.74
CA PRO A 31 -7.57 -12.19 -11.04
C PRO A 31 -7.63 -11.86 -9.55
N ALA A 32 -6.45 -11.82 -8.91
CA ALA A 32 -6.34 -11.47 -7.50
C ALA A 32 -6.86 -10.07 -7.17
N ASN A 33 -6.93 -9.16 -8.14
CA ASN A 33 -7.40 -7.78 -7.94
C ASN A 33 -8.85 -7.67 -7.42
N VAL A 34 -9.59 -8.77 -7.36
CA VAL A 34 -10.84 -8.84 -6.58
C VAL A 34 -10.62 -8.48 -5.10
N GLY A 35 -9.50 -8.84 -4.47
CA GLY A 35 -9.22 -8.55 -3.07
C GLY A 35 -9.17 -7.03 -2.76
N PRO A 36 -8.32 -6.25 -3.46
CA PRO A 36 -8.31 -4.79 -3.35
C PRO A 36 -9.67 -4.14 -3.61
N LEU A 37 -10.41 -4.62 -4.60
CA LEU A 37 -11.75 -4.12 -4.90
C LEU A 37 -12.75 -4.44 -3.79
N THR A 38 -12.64 -5.62 -3.16
CA THR A 38 -13.43 -5.98 -1.98
C THR A 38 -13.16 -5.01 -0.82
N HIS A 39 -11.91 -4.62 -0.58
CA HIS A 39 -11.60 -3.65 0.48
C HIS A 39 -12.18 -2.27 0.19
N ILE A 40 -12.15 -1.82 -1.08
CA ILE A 40 -12.80 -0.57 -1.50
C ILE A 40 -14.32 -0.64 -1.28
N ALA A 41 -14.96 -1.74 -1.69
CA ALA A 41 -16.39 -1.95 -1.50
C ALA A 41 -16.77 -2.00 -0.01
N MET A 42 -16.00 -2.73 0.81
CA MET A 42 -16.18 -2.77 2.26
C MET A 42 -16.07 -1.38 2.87
N TRP A 43 -15.08 -0.58 2.45
CA TRP A 43 -14.93 0.79 2.94
C TRP A 43 -16.16 1.64 2.63
N LEU A 44 -16.66 1.60 1.39
CA LEU A 44 -17.86 2.33 0.99
C LEU A 44 -19.09 1.92 1.81
N VAL A 45 -19.28 0.60 2.02
CA VAL A 45 -20.41 0.07 2.79
C VAL A 45 -20.32 0.49 4.25
N VAL A 46 -19.17 0.29 4.89
CA VAL A 46 -18.97 0.62 6.31
C VAL A 46 -19.09 2.14 6.53
N LEU A 47 -18.56 2.94 5.60
CA LEU A 47 -18.71 4.40 5.64
C LEU A 47 -20.17 4.81 5.50
N ALA A 48 -20.91 4.24 4.55
CA ALA A 48 -22.33 4.52 4.37
C ALA A 48 -23.16 4.13 5.60
N LEU A 49 -22.83 2.98 6.23
CA LEU A 49 -23.47 2.56 7.48
C LEU A 49 -23.23 3.60 8.59
N GLY A 50 -21.99 4.04 8.78
CA GLY A 50 -21.67 5.08 9.76
C GLY A 50 -22.39 6.40 9.50
N LEU A 51 -22.36 6.88 8.25
CA LEU A 51 -22.89 8.18 7.88
C LEU A 51 -24.43 8.23 7.86
N PHE A 52 -25.10 7.17 7.41
CA PHE A 52 -26.54 7.22 7.10
C PHE A 52 -27.43 6.42 8.05
N VAL A 53 -26.89 5.53 8.88
CA VAL A 53 -27.69 4.75 9.83
C VAL A 53 -27.64 5.40 11.22
N PRO A 54 -28.76 5.93 11.76
CA PRO A 54 -28.75 6.63 13.06
C PRO A 54 -28.21 5.79 14.22
N ALA A 55 -28.50 4.48 14.21
CA ALA A 55 -28.02 3.53 15.23
C ALA A 55 -26.49 3.40 15.28
N ALA A 56 -25.77 3.82 14.23
CA ALA A 56 -24.31 3.80 14.20
C ALA A 56 -23.68 4.66 15.31
N THR A 57 -24.40 5.67 15.81
CA THR A 57 -23.94 6.56 16.90
C THR A 57 -23.96 5.92 18.29
N ASN A 58 -24.56 4.72 18.44
CA ASN A 58 -24.38 3.94 19.66
C ASN A 58 -22.89 3.63 19.86
N TRP A 59 -22.31 3.99 21.00
CA TRP A 59 -20.85 3.95 21.20
C TRP A 59 -20.18 2.60 20.92
N CYS A 60 -20.83 1.48 21.21
CA CYS A 60 -20.28 0.15 20.89
C CYS A 60 -20.18 -0.06 19.38
N ILE A 61 -21.21 0.37 18.64
CA ILE A 61 -21.24 0.31 17.17
C ILE A 61 -20.26 1.35 16.60
N ALA A 62 -20.32 2.59 17.08
CA ALA A 62 -19.48 3.69 16.63
C ALA A 62 -17.99 3.36 16.75
N ALA A 63 -17.56 2.89 17.93
CA ALA A 63 -16.17 2.50 18.16
C ALA A 63 -15.73 1.37 17.22
N THR A 64 -16.60 0.38 17.00
CA THR A 64 -16.32 -0.73 16.08
C THR A 64 -16.17 -0.23 14.65
N LEU A 65 -17.09 0.62 14.17
CA LEU A 65 -17.05 1.20 12.83
C LEU A 65 -15.80 2.09 12.65
N ILE A 66 -15.45 2.90 13.65
CA ILE A 66 -14.24 3.75 13.59
C ILE A 66 -12.98 2.90 13.45
N VAL A 67 -12.86 1.80 14.21
CA VAL A 67 -11.72 0.88 14.11
C VAL A 67 -11.68 0.23 12.72
N VAL A 68 -12.80 -0.30 12.24
CA VAL A 68 -12.88 -0.96 10.93
C VAL A 68 -12.58 0.04 9.80
N LEU A 69 -13.14 1.25 9.85
CA LEU A 69 -12.86 2.32 8.90
C LEU A 69 -11.39 2.72 8.92
N SER A 70 -10.78 2.85 10.11
CA SER A 70 -9.36 3.17 10.21
C SER A 70 -8.48 2.08 9.59
N LEU A 71 -8.81 0.80 9.80
CA LEU A 71 -8.11 -0.33 9.18
C LEU A 71 -8.27 -0.35 7.66
N LEU A 72 -9.48 -0.08 7.17
CA LEU A 72 -9.77 0.01 5.74
C LEU A 72 -9.10 1.24 5.10
N ASN A 73 -9.05 2.39 5.77
CA ASN A 73 -8.32 3.56 5.29
C ASN A 73 -6.83 3.25 5.15
N LEU A 74 -6.22 2.58 6.14
CA LEU A 74 -4.84 2.09 6.04
C LEU A 74 -4.71 1.15 4.85
N SER A 75 -5.57 0.14 4.74
CA SER A 75 -5.55 -0.78 3.62
C SER A 75 -5.63 -0.07 2.26
N LEU A 76 -6.52 0.91 2.09
CA LEU A 76 -6.72 1.63 0.84
C LEU A 76 -5.56 2.57 0.51
N THR A 77 -4.92 3.16 1.51
CA THR A 77 -3.83 4.14 1.32
C THR A 77 -2.47 3.49 1.17
N ILE A 78 -2.02 2.75 2.19
CA ILE A 78 -0.69 2.11 2.20
C ILE A 78 -0.66 0.74 1.51
N GLY A 79 -1.82 0.13 1.27
CA GLY A 79 -1.96 -1.12 0.50
C GLY A 79 -2.38 -0.87 -0.94
N VAL A 80 -3.67 -0.56 -1.15
CA VAL A 80 -4.30 -0.49 -2.48
C VAL A 80 -3.73 0.61 -3.35
N MET A 81 -3.75 1.87 -2.90
CA MET A 81 -3.20 2.99 -3.68
C MET A 81 -1.71 2.79 -3.97
N HIS A 82 -0.95 2.30 -2.98
CA HIS A 82 0.48 2.00 -3.14
C HIS A 82 0.73 1.00 -4.26
N MET A 83 0.10 -0.18 -4.24
CA MET A 83 0.32 -1.16 -5.31
C MET A 83 -0.29 -0.70 -6.63
N HIS A 84 -1.43 -0.01 -6.60
CA HIS A 84 -2.13 0.46 -7.78
C HIS A 84 -1.30 1.46 -8.60
N THR A 85 -0.54 2.33 -7.90
CA THR A 85 0.32 3.33 -8.56
C THR A 85 1.48 2.67 -9.34
N HIS A 86 1.93 1.49 -8.88
CA HIS A 86 2.96 0.69 -9.54
C HIS A 86 2.38 -0.16 -10.67
N ARG A 87 1.26 -0.83 -10.40
CA ARG A 87 0.58 -1.73 -11.33
C ARG A 87 -0.94 -1.56 -11.25
N PRO A 88 -1.59 -1.02 -12.29
CA PRO A 88 -3.03 -0.77 -12.28
C PRO A 88 -3.86 -2.05 -12.06
N LEU A 89 -5.02 -1.94 -11.41
CA LEU A 89 -5.85 -3.11 -11.08
C LEU A 89 -6.61 -3.67 -12.30
N PHE A 90 -6.90 -2.82 -13.27
CA PHE A 90 -7.58 -3.14 -14.51
C PHE A 90 -6.67 -2.91 -15.72
N VAL A 91 -6.97 -3.60 -16.82
CA VAL A 91 -6.37 -3.29 -18.12
C VAL A 91 -6.93 -1.98 -18.69
N SER A 92 -8.21 -1.69 -18.41
CA SER A 92 -8.92 -0.52 -18.92
C SER A 92 -8.65 0.74 -18.09
N ARG A 93 -8.50 1.89 -18.77
CA ARG A 93 -8.19 3.18 -18.11
C ARG A 93 -9.32 3.72 -17.22
N ILE A 94 -10.58 3.61 -17.66
CA ILE A 94 -11.74 4.15 -16.95
C ILE A 94 -11.89 3.55 -15.54
N PRO A 95 -11.97 2.22 -15.36
CA PRO A 95 -12.10 1.65 -14.02
C PRO A 95 -10.88 1.93 -13.14
N ASN A 96 -9.66 2.02 -13.70
CA ASN A 96 -8.49 2.48 -12.93
C ASN A 96 -8.67 3.92 -12.44
N ARG A 97 -9.22 4.82 -13.26
CA ARG A 97 -9.51 6.20 -12.84
C ARG A 97 -10.56 6.29 -11.74
N VAL A 98 -11.52 5.36 -11.72
CA VAL A 98 -12.47 5.23 -10.61
C VAL A 98 -11.76 4.76 -9.34
N VAL A 99 -10.89 3.74 -9.42
CA VAL A 99 -10.08 3.28 -8.29
C VAL A 99 -9.19 4.38 -7.74
N ASP A 100 -8.47 5.11 -8.59
CA ASP A 100 -7.65 6.25 -8.20
C ASP A 100 -8.44 7.27 -7.36
N PHE A 101 -9.67 7.60 -7.77
CA PHE A 101 -10.51 8.54 -7.06
C PHE A 101 -11.04 7.95 -5.74
N LEU A 102 -11.55 6.72 -5.74
CA LEU A 102 -12.07 6.07 -4.54
C LEU A 102 -10.98 5.90 -3.47
N CYS A 103 -9.75 5.57 -3.87
CA CYS A 103 -8.61 5.47 -2.96
C CYS A 103 -8.07 6.84 -2.49
N CYS A 104 -8.49 7.96 -3.10
CA CYS A 104 -8.15 9.31 -2.64
C CYS A 104 -8.95 9.70 -1.38
N LEU A 105 -10.22 9.31 -1.30
CA LEU A 105 -11.15 9.71 -0.23
C LEU A 105 -10.69 9.38 1.21
N PRO A 106 -10.12 8.19 1.52
CA PRO A 106 -9.79 7.79 2.89
C PRO A 106 -8.53 8.47 3.46
N GLY A 107 -7.69 9.04 2.59
CA GLY A 107 -6.36 9.56 2.95
C GLY A 107 -6.02 10.92 2.33
N ASN A 108 -6.97 11.57 1.64
CA ASN A 108 -6.77 12.83 0.92
C ASN A 108 -5.46 12.88 0.08
N LEU A 109 -5.15 11.73 -0.53
CA LEU A 109 -3.93 11.47 -1.28
C LEU A 109 -4.32 11.01 -2.68
N THR A 110 -4.13 11.86 -3.68
CA THR A 110 -4.43 11.49 -5.08
C THR A 110 -3.44 10.44 -5.59
N ALA A 111 -3.87 9.66 -6.58
CA ALA A 111 -2.97 8.78 -7.32
C ALA A 111 -1.83 9.56 -8.03
N ALA A 112 -2.08 10.82 -8.42
CA ALA A 112 -1.06 11.70 -8.99
C ALA A 112 0.03 12.05 -7.96
N GLU A 113 -0.35 12.36 -6.72
CA GLU A 113 0.59 12.57 -5.60
C GLU A 113 1.37 11.31 -5.26
N MET A 114 0.67 10.17 -5.13
CA MET A 114 1.32 8.90 -4.85
C MET A 114 2.35 8.56 -5.93
N ARG A 115 2.03 8.81 -7.20
CA ARG A 115 2.98 8.60 -8.29
C ARG A 115 4.18 9.55 -8.22
N GLU A 116 3.97 10.84 -7.97
CA GLU A 116 5.06 11.83 -7.89
C GLU A 116 6.00 11.53 -6.72
N VAL A 117 5.46 11.27 -5.53
CA VAL A 117 6.29 11.07 -4.35
C VAL A 117 6.81 9.65 -4.25
N HIS A 118 5.96 8.63 -4.36
CA HIS A 118 6.40 7.26 -4.16
C HIS A 118 7.24 6.76 -5.35
N VAL A 119 6.72 6.88 -6.57
CA VAL A 119 7.38 6.25 -7.74
C VAL A 119 8.51 7.11 -8.28
N LEU A 120 8.26 8.40 -8.50
CA LEU A 120 9.22 9.27 -9.21
C LEU A 120 10.29 9.86 -8.29
N SER A 121 10.04 9.91 -6.98
CA SER A 121 10.99 10.39 -5.97
C SER A 121 11.51 9.23 -5.12
N HIS A 122 10.67 8.60 -4.31
CA HIS A 122 11.10 7.62 -3.30
C HIS A 122 11.77 6.38 -3.90
N HIS A 123 11.16 5.70 -4.87
CA HIS A 123 11.78 4.55 -5.56
C HIS A 123 13.03 4.92 -6.36
N ARG A 124 13.13 6.17 -6.81
CA ARG A 124 14.29 6.65 -7.56
C ARG A 124 15.51 6.83 -6.66
N PHE A 125 15.30 7.32 -5.44
CA PHE A 125 16.37 7.71 -4.54
C PHE A 125 16.52 6.80 -3.32
N ASN A 126 15.62 5.84 -3.13
CA ASN A 126 15.63 4.81 -2.08
C ASN A 126 15.88 5.37 -0.67
N ASP A 127 15.09 6.37 -0.24
CA ASP A 127 15.27 7.12 1.02
C ASP A 127 16.58 7.94 1.12
N GLY A 128 17.39 7.95 0.05
CA GLY A 128 18.67 8.63 -0.04
C GLY A 128 18.59 10.12 -0.44
N PRO A 129 19.75 10.76 -0.70
CA PRO A 129 19.81 12.16 -1.10
C PRO A 129 19.01 12.43 -2.39
N GLY A 130 18.05 13.35 -2.31
CA GLY A 130 17.15 13.69 -3.42
C GLY A 130 15.73 13.17 -3.22
N ASP A 131 15.52 12.19 -2.34
CA ASP A 131 14.21 11.80 -1.90
C ASP A 131 13.58 12.90 -1.02
N VAL A 132 12.45 13.44 -1.45
CA VAL A 132 11.71 14.46 -0.70
C VAL A 132 11.13 13.91 0.62
N THR A 133 10.90 12.60 0.66
CA THR A 133 10.46 11.83 1.81
C THR A 133 11.61 11.16 2.57
N SER A 134 12.87 11.55 2.30
CA SER A 134 14.01 10.98 3.02
C SER A 134 13.85 11.09 4.54
N THR A 135 14.14 9.99 5.23
CA THR A 135 14.22 9.93 6.69
C THR A 135 15.59 10.34 7.24
N ARG A 136 16.54 10.68 6.36
CA ARG A 136 17.89 11.12 6.74
C ARG A 136 17.89 12.36 7.63
N GLY A 137 18.59 12.27 8.75
CA GLY A 137 18.64 13.30 9.79
C GLY A 137 17.34 13.43 10.59
N ARG A 138 16.43 12.44 10.47
CA ARG A 138 15.12 12.41 11.14
C ARG A 138 14.88 11.06 11.83
N GLU A 139 15.93 10.32 12.13
CA GLU A 139 15.88 8.92 12.57
C GLU A 139 15.51 8.76 14.05
N THR A 140 15.61 9.81 14.86
CA THR A 140 15.32 9.74 16.30
C THR A 140 14.75 11.05 16.84
N GLY A 141 14.29 11.02 18.10
CA GLY A 141 13.92 12.21 18.88
C GLY A 141 12.83 13.08 18.26
N LEU A 142 12.89 14.38 18.52
CA LEU A 142 11.91 15.34 18.04
C LEU A 142 11.90 15.47 16.51
N SER A 143 13.03 15.25 15.84
CA SER A 143 13.08 15.26 14.37
C SER A 143 12.22 14.16 13.74
N ALA A 144 12.15 12.97 14.37
CA ALA A 144 11.27 11.88 13.92
C ALA A 144 9.80 12.26 14.09
N VAL A 145 9.41 12.73 15.27
CA VAL A 145 8.03 13.18 15.55
C VAL A 145 7.64 14.30 14.59
N TRP A 146 8.56 15.24 14.34
CA TRP A 146 8.27 16.38 13.49
C TRP A 146 8.18 16.01 11.99
N TYR A 147 8.82 14.90 11.61
CA TYR A 147 8.65 14.30 10.30
C TYR A 147 7.26 13.65 10.18
N TRP A 148 6.81 12.87 11.17
CA TRP A 148 5.51 12.19 11.15
C TRP A 148 4.35 13.16 10.91
N ILE A 149 4.30 14.23 11.69
CA ILE A 149 3.20 15.20 11.63
C ILE A 149 3.22 16.01 10.32
N ARG A 150 4.41 16.31 9.78
CA ARG A 150 4.54 17.11 8.54
C ARG A 150 4.54 16.29 7.27
N TYR A 151 4.55 14.96 7.34
CA TYR A 151 4.67 14.11 6.16
C TYR A 151 3.63 14.46 5.08
N GLY A 152 2.36 14.59 5.45
CA GLY A 152 1.30 14.99 4.53
C GLY A 152 1.56 16.35 3.85
N SER A 153 2.08 17.34 4.60
CA SER A 153 2.45 18.64 4.05
C SER A 153 3.69 18.56 3.15
N ILE A 154 4.69 17.74 3.50
CA ILE A 154 5.89 17.50 2.67
C ILE A 154 5.46 16.94 1.31
N VAL A 155 4.63 15.90 1.33
CA VAL A 155 4.06 15.25 0.13
C VAL A 155 3.30 16.28 -0.72
N LYS A 156 2.29 16.95 -0.13
CA LYS A 156 1.41 17.89 -0.83
C LYS A 156 2.21 19.06 -1.42
N TYR A 157 3.10 19.67 -0.65
CA TYR A 157 3.91 20.80 -1.08
C TYR A 157 4.84 20.43 -2.23
N HIS A 158 5.51 19.27 -2.15
CA HIS A 158 6.34 18.77 -3.23
C HIS A 158 5.54 18.55 -4.50
N THR A 159 4.41 17.85 -4.40
CA THR A 159 3.57 17.57 -5.56
C THR A 159 3.06 18.86 -6.23
N VAL A 160 2.55 19.83 -5.46
CA VAL A 160 2.10 21.11 -6.01
C VAL A 160 3.26 21.83 -6.70
N ARG A 161 4.44 21.91 -6.07
CA ARG A 161 5.63 22.54 -6.69
C ARG A 161 6.02 21.89 -8.01
N ILE A 162 6.03 20.57 -8.09
CA ILE A 162 6.43 19.84 -9.29
C ILE A 162 5.37 19.95 -10.38
N LEU A 163 4.10 19.71 -10.06
CA LEU A 163 3.02 19.66 -11.05
C LEU A 163 2.74 21.04 -11.67
N PHE A 164 2.90 22.12 -10.90
CA PHE A 164 2.61 23.48 -11.35
C PHE A 164 3.84 24.30 -11.76
N ALA A 165 5.02 23.68 -11.81
CA ALA A 165 6.21 24.31 -12.39
C ALA A 165 5.97 24.72 -13.87
N SER A 166 6.61 25.82 -14.29
CA SER A 166 6.56 26.30 -15.67
C SER A 166 7.11 25.27 -16.66
N ASN A 167 6.64 25.33 -17.91
CA ASN A 167 7.05 24.44 -19.00
C ASN A 167 6.94 22.94 -18.66
N PRO A 168 5.77 22.45 -18.22
CA PRO A 168 5.62 21.04 -17.87
C PRO A 168 5.78 20.15 -19.10
N SER A 169 6.30 18.94 -18.92
CA SER A 169 6.20 17.89 -19.95
C SER A 169 4.75 17.41 -20.11
N ASP A 170 4.43 16.70 -21.19
CA ASP A 170 3.07 16.16 -21.38
C ASP A 170 2.65 15.18 -20.30
N SER A 171 3.58 14.37 -19.80
CA SER A 171 3.30 13.44 -18.70
C SER A 171 2.97 14.20 -17.42
N ARG A 172 3.65 15.31 -17.15
CA ARG A 172 3.37 16.18 -16.00
C ARG A 172 2.04 16.93 -16.18
N ARG A 173 1.72 17.42 -17.39
CA ARG A 173 0.41 18.03 -17.69
C ARG A 173 -0.73 17.09 -17.37
N LYS A 174 -0.64 15.82 -17.81
CA LYS A 174 -1.65 14.79 -17.52
C LYS A 174 -1.81 14.55 -16.02
N ARG A 175 -0.70 14.42 -15.28
CA ARG A 175 -0.74 14.24 -13.82
C ARG A 175 -1.27 15.46 -13.09
N ARG A 176 -0.96 16.67 -13.56
CA ARG A 176 -1.56 17.92 -13.03
C ARG A 176 -3.07 17.94 -13.22
N HIS A 177 -3.57 17.61 -14.41
CA HIS A 177 -5.02 17.54 -14.64
C HIS A 177 -5.69 16.48 -13.77
N GLN A 178 -5.06 15.31 -13.62
CA GLN A 178 -5.53 14.27 -12.71
C GLN A 178 -5.56 14.75 -11.26
N PHE A 179 -4.49 15.38 -10.77
CA PHE A 179 -4.41 15.95 -9.42
C PHE A 179 -5.52 16.97 -9.16
N VAL A 180 -5.71 17.94 -10.08
CA VAL A 180 -6.75 18.97 -9.94
C VAL A 180 -8.13 18.34 -9.96
N LEU A 181 -8.40 17.43 -10.91
CA LEU A 181 -9.69 16.76 -11.01
C LEU A 181 -9.99 15.94 -9.75
N ASP A 182 -9.04 15.14 -9.29
CA ASP A 182 -9.19 14.29 -8.11
C ASP A 182 -9.42 15.14 -6.84
N MET A 183 -8.70 16.26 -6.68
CA MET A 183 -8.88 17.18 -5.55
C MET A 183 -10.22 17.92 -5.62
N VAL A 184 -10.64 18.39 -6.78
CA VAL A 184 -11.95 19.04 -6.97
C VAL A 184 -13.09 18.07 -6.67
N LEU A 185 -13.02 16.86 -7.23
CA LEU A 185 -14.02 15.81 -6.96
C LEU A 185 -14.01 15.41 -5.49
N ASN A 186 -12.85 15.34 -4.84
CA ASN A 186 -12.73 15.04 -3.42
C ASN A 186 -13.45 16.11 -2.59
N VAL A 187 -13.15 17.40 -2.81
CA VAL A 187 -13.81 18.52 -2.13
C VAL A 187 -15.32 18.51 -2.35
N ILE A 188 -15.78 18.25 -3.58
CA ILE A 188 -17.21 18.17 -3.90
C ILE A 188 -17.87 17.02 -3.15
N VAL A 189 -17.33 15.80 -3.22
CA VAL A 189 -17.93 14.61 -2.57
C VAL A 189 -17.95 14.75 -1.05
N VAL A 190 -16.83 15.21 -0.47
CA VAL A 190 -16.70 15.46 0.97
C VAL A 190 -17.65 16.58 1.41
N GLY A 191 -17.72 17.67 0.65
CA GLY A 191 -18.63 18.80 0.93
C GLY A 191 -20.11 18.44 0.83
N ILE A 192 -20.50 17.66 -0.20
CA ILE A 192 -21.87 17.14 -0.33
C ILE A 192 -22.18 16.21 0.84
N THR A 193 -21.25 15.32 1.21
CA THR A 193 -21.45 14.39 2.31
C THR A 193 -21.58 15.13 3.65
N TRP A 194 -20.78 16.17 3.87
CA TRP A 194 -20.91 17.07 5.02
C TRP A 194 -22.27 17.77 5.06
N TYR A 195 -22.78 18.21 3.91
CA TYR A 195 -24.09 18.88 3.82
C TYR A 195 -25.26 17.92 4.09
N LEU A 196 -25.15 16.65 3.66
CA LEU A 196 -26.22 15.66 3.75
C LEU A 196 -26.28 14.91 5.09
N VAL A 197 -25.20 14.92 5.86
CA VAL A 197 -25.06 14.16 7.11
C VAL A 197 -24.91 15.15 8.27
N ASP A 198 -25.42 14.82 9.47
CA ASP A 198 -25.17 15.67 10.63
C ASP A 198 -23.69 15.68 11.04
N PHE A 199 -23.35 16.72 11.80
CA PHE A 199 -22.00 17.00 12.25
C PHE A 199 -21.36 15.82 12.98
N ASP A 200 -22.10 15.17 13.89
CA ASP A 200 -21.56 14.11 14.74
C ASP A 200 -21.18 12.87 13.92
N ARG A 201 -22.09 12.39 13.07
CA ARG A 201 -21.81 11.24 12.19
C ARG A 201 -20.68 11.52 11.21
N PHE A 202 -20.64 12.72 10.63
CA PHE A 202 -19.54 13.08 9.74
C PHE A 202 -18.20 13.08 10.47
N ILE A 203 -18.14 13.67 11.67
CA ILE A 203 -16.92 13.74 12.47
C ILE A 203 -16.46 12.33 12.84
N LEU A 204 -17.36 11.51 13.39
CA LEU A 204 -17.05 10.17 13.88
C LEU A 204 -16.61 9.23 12.75
N PHE A 205 -17.30 9.24 11.61
CA PHE A 205 -17.13 8.20 10.60
C PHE A 205 -16.31 8.62 9.38
N TYR A 206 -16.12 9.92 9.14
CA TYR A 206 -15.22 10.39 8.08
C TYR A 206 -13.96 11.06 8.65
N TRP A 207 -14.10 12.12 9.45
CA TRP A 207 -12.94 12.89 9.92
C TRP A 207 -12.02 12.11 10.87
N VAL A 208 -12.56 11.42 11.88
CA VAL A 208 -11.73 10.68 12.85
C VAL A 208 -10.89 9.59 12.17
N PRO A 209 -11.45 8.68 11.34
CA PRO A 209 -10.66 7.71 10.58
C PRO A 209 -9.66 8.37 9.62
N LEU A 210 -10.03 9.48 8.97
CA LEU A 210 -9.12 10.24 8.10
C LEU A 210 -7.92 10.76 8.89
N LEU A 211 -8.12 11.38 10.05
CA LEU A 211 -7.04 11.90 10.91
C LEU A 211 -6.12 10.79 11.41
N ILE A 212 -6.70 9.66 11.86
CA ILE A 212 -5.94 8.47 12.23
C ILE A 212 -5.05 8.04 11.05
N THR A 213 -5.60 8.02 9.85
CA THR A 213 -4.87 7.63 8.64
C THR A 213 -3.73 8.61 8.31
N GLN A 214 -3.95 9.92 8.43
CA GLN A 214 -2.91 10.93 8.19
C GLN A 214 -1.71 10.75 9.11
N VAL A 215 -1.97 10.60 10.42
CA VAL A 215 -0.90 10.41 11.42
C VAL A 215 -0.14 9.11 11.16
N ASN A 216 -0.87 8.04 10.84
CA ASN A 216 -0.25 6.75 10.54
C ASN A 216 0.53 6.74 9.21
N GLY A 217 0.13 7.52 8.21
CA GLY A 217 0.84 7.63 6.94
C GLY A 217 2.26 8.16 7.11
N GLY A 218 2.44 9.24 7.87
CA GLY A 218 3.76 9.78 8.19
C GLY A 218 4.59 8.87 9.09
N TYR A 219 3.94 8.22 10.06
CA TYR A 219 4.59 7.21 10.89
C TYR A 219 5.08 6.00 10.06
N PHE A 220 4.26 5.51 9.13
CA PHE A 220 4.63 4.41 8.24
C PHE A 220 5.82 4.77 7.36
N ALA A 221 5.77 5.92 6.69
CA ALA A 221 6.87 6.38 5.83
C ALA A 221 8.20 6.46 6.60
N TRP A 222 8.13 6.89 7.86
CA TRP A 222 9.30 6.92 8.74
C TRP A 222 9.75 5.52 9.16
N LEU A 223 8.82 4.69 9.67
CA LEU A 223 9.11 3.38 10.24
C LEU A 223 9.77 2.44 9.22
N SER A 224 9.39 2.58 7.96
CA SER A 224 9.87 1.75 6.86
C SER A 224 11.36 1.91 6.55
N HIS A 225 11.99 3.03 6.94
CA HIS A 225 13.38 3.33 6.58
C HIS A 225 14.24 3.80 7.75
N ALA A 226 13.74 4.73 8.57
CA ALA A 226 14.57 5.40 9.58
C ALA A 226 15.21 4.44 10.61
N PRO A 227 14.49 3.42 11.13
CA PRO A 227 15.09 2.46 12.06
C PRO A 227 16.08 1.49 11.43
N ALA A 228 15.94 1.19 10.13
CA ALA A 228 16.78 0.23 9.43
C ALA A 228 18.19 0.76 9.12
N LYS A 229 18.45 2.05 9.41
CA LYS A 229 19.76 2.72 9.41
C LYS A 229 20.70 2.21 8.32
N GLY A 230 20.34 2.50 7.07
CA GLY A 230 21.16 2.19 5.90
C GLY A 230 20.71 3.03 4.73
N PHE A 231 21.33 4.20 4.52
CA PHE A 231 21.18 4.97 3.28
C PHE A 231 22.09 4.33 2.24
N SER A 232 21.61 3.24 1.66
CA SER A 232 22.30 2.54 0.59
C SER A 232 21.30 2.27 -0.53
N ASP A 233 21.81 2.14 -1.75
CA ASP A 233 20.99 1.70 -2.88
C ASP A 233 20.58 0.22 -2.78
N ASP A 234 20.92 -0.47 -1.67
CA ASP A 234 20.49 -1.83 -1.41
C ASP A 234 19.07 -1.86 -0.83
N ALA A 235 18.14 -2.50 -1.54
CA ALA A 235 16.76 -2.71 -1.10
C ALA A 235 16.66 -3.56 0.18
N SER A 236 17.75 -4.22 0.63
CA SER A 236 17.78 -4.99 1.86
C SER A 236 17.78 -4.15 3.14
N THR A 237 17.99 -2.83 3.04
CA THR A 237 18.14 -1.91 4.20
C THR A 237 16.86 -1.19 4.60
N SER A 238 15.70 -1.79 4.35
CA SER A 238 14.39 -1.28 4.80
C SER A 238 13.78 -2.18 5.89
N LEU A 239 12.92 -1.62 6.71
CA LEU A 239 12.18 -2.36 7.72
C LEU A 239 11.04 -3.16 7.07
N ASN A 240 10.91 -4.42 7.46
CA ASN A 240 9.94 -5.37 6.91
C ASN A 240 8.95 -5.80 8.00
N ASN A 241 7.71 -5.33 7.93
CA ASN A 241 6.63 -5.73 8.83
C ASN A 241 6.03 -7.06 8.36
N ALA A 242 6.69 -8.16 8.70
CA ALA A 242 6.42 -9.50 8.19
C ALA A 242 5.28 -10.25 8.92
N GLY A 243 4.38 -9.53 9.59
CA GLY A 243 3.21 -10.09 10.26
C GLY A 243 2.10 -10.48 9.27
N ASN A 244 1.58 -11.71 9.36
CA ASN A 244 0.61 -12.23 8.39
C ASN A 244 -0.71 -11.42 8.36
N ILE A 245 -1.26 -11.02 9.52
CA ILE A 245 -2.52 -10.26 9.59
C ILE A 245 -2.36 -8.86 8.97
N LEU A 246 -1.25 -8.18 9.24
CA LEU A 246 -0.96 -6.90 8.61
C LEU A 246 -0.90 -7.07 7.08
N ASN A 247 -0.14 -8.05 6.61
CA ASN A 247 0.05 -8.31 5.18
C ASN A 247 -1.24 -8.75 4.46
N PHE A 248 -2.25 -9.24 5.19
CA PHE A 248 -3.60 -9.39 4.65
C PHE A 248 -4.21 -8.03 4.28
N PHE A 249 -4.15 -7.04 5.18
CA PHE A 249 -4.71 -5.71 4.94
C PHE A 249 -3.94 -4.89 3.91
N ILE A 250 -2.62 -5.04 3.85
CA ILE A 250 -1.77 -4.27 2.94
C ILE A 250 -1.27 -5.07 1.74
N PHE A 251 -1.86 -6.24 1.46
CA PHE A 251 -1.54 -7.03 0.26
C PHE A 251 -0.06 -7.35 0.11
N ASN A 252 0.54 -7.99 1.12
CA ASN A 252 1.96 -8.36 1.17
C ASN A 252 2.96 -7.18 1.10
N GLN A 253 2.51 -5.92 1.15
CA GLN A 253 3.41 -4.75 1.09
C GLN A 253 4.35 -4.62 2.30
N GLY A 254 4.10 -5.36 3.39
CA GLY A 254 4.97 -5.38 4.57
C GLY A 254 6.32 -6.06 4.29
N TYR A 255 6.45 -6.83 3.21
CA TYR A 255 7.73 -7.32 2.67
C TYR A 255 8.43 -6.22 1.87
N HIS A 256 8.71 -5.11 2.56
CA HIS A 256 9.14 -3.86 1.95
C HIS A 256 10.44 -3.98 1.14
N SER A 257 11.40 -4.77 1.60
CA SER A 257 12.64 -5.01 0.86
C SER A 257 12.39 -5.71 -0.48
N VAL A 258 11.45 -6.66 -0.54
CA VAL A 258 11.05 -7.31 -1.79
C VAL A 258 10.38 -6.31 -2.72
N HIS A 259 9.55 -5.42 -2.16
CA HIS A 259 8.91 -4.34 -2.90
C HIS A 259 9.93 -3.35 -3.49
N HIS A 260 10.92 -2.89 -2.73
CA HIS A 260 11.99 -2.02 -3.25
C HIS A 260 12.84 -2.72 -4.31
N ARG A 261 13.07 -4.03 -4.17
CA ARG A 261 13.80 -4.82 -5.16
C ARG A 261 12.99 -5.03 -6.46
N TYR A 262 11.67 -5.13 -6.34
CA TYR A 262 10.74 -5.43 -7.45
C TYR A 262 9.49 -4.52 -7.41
N PRO A 263 9.61 -3.20 -7.62
CA PRO A 263 8.52 -2.24 -7.35
C PRO A 263 7.25 -2.44 -8.19
N GLY A 264 7.38 -3.04 -9.38
CA GLY A 264 6.26 -3.37 -10.27
C GLY A 264 5.70 -4.79 -10.14
N ILE A 265 6.20 -5.59 -9.18
CA ILE A 265 5.68 -6.95 -8.98
C ILE A 265 4.22 -6.90 -8.56
N HIS A 266 3.42 -7.83 -9.09
CA HIS A 266 2.05 -7.94 -8.62
C HIS A 266 2.05 -8.38 -7.15
N TRP A 267 1.21 -7.78 -6.31
CA TRP A 267 1.19 -8.03 -4.86
C TRP A 267 1.00 -9.52 -4.49
N SER A 268 0.24 -10.25 -5.31
CA SER A 268 0.02 -11.69 -5.14
C SER A 268 1.22 -12.56 -5.55
N GLN A 269 2.23 -11.97 -6.19
CA GLN A 269 3.48 -12.62 -6.62
C GLN A 269 4.65 -12.29 -5.68
N ILE A 270 4.49 -11.35 -4.75
CA ILE A 270 5.48 -11.10 -3.67
C ILE A 270 5.88 -12.39 -2.93
N PRO A 271 4.95 -13.33 -2.60
CA PRO A 271 5.32 -14.59 -1.96
C PRO A 271 6.36 -15.41 -2.76
N ASP A 272 6.39 -15.28 -4.09
CA ASP A 272 7.33 -16.03 -4.96
C ASP A 272 8.74 -15.43 -4.96
N LYS A 273 8.94 -14.29 -4.30
CA LYS A 273 10.22 -13.57 -4.19
C LYS A 273 10.72 -13.47 -2.75
N LEU A 274 10.14 -14.23 -1.82
CA LEU A 274 10.57 -14.22 -0.43
C LEU A 274 11.93 -14.87 -0.22
N ASP A 275 12.51 -15.57 -1.20
CA ASP A 275 13.90 -16.01 -1.16
C ASP A 275 14.88 -14.83 -1.02
N TYR A 276 14.53 -13.64 -1.54
CA TYR A 276 15.30 -12.41 -1.34
C TYR A 276 15.42 -12.01 0.14
N MET A 277 14.43 -12.36 0.97
CA MET A 277 14.46 -12.08 2.42
C MET A 277 15.60 -12.81 3.15
N ARG A 278 16.25 -13.81 2.53
CA ARG A 278 17.48 -14.43 3.06
C ARG A 278 18.61 -13.43 3.24
N GLN A 279 18.68 -12.43 2.36
CA GLN A 279 19.74 -11.41 2.34
C GLN A 279 19.46 -10.25 3.31
N VAL A 280 18.19 -10.05 3.69
CA VAL A 280 17.76 -8.97 4.59
C VAL A 280 18.28 -9.20 6.00
N ASN A 281 18.81 -8.17 6.67
CA ASN A 281 19.25 -8.28 8.06
C ASN A 281 18.07 -8.73 8.97
N PRO A 282 18.20 -9.80 9.78
CA PRO A 282 17.11 -10.25 10.65
C PRO A 282 16.62 -9.17 11.62
N GLY A 283 17.47 -8.24 12.06
CA GLY A 283 17.12 -7.12 12.93
C GLY A 283 16.01 -6.22 12.40
N VAL A 284 15.84 -6.12 11.08
CA VAL A 284 14.84 -5.27 10.43
C VAL A 284 13.58 -6.02 9.99
N ILE A 285 13.46 -7.32 10.33
CA ILE A 285 12.25 -8.11 10.13
C ILE A 285 11.47 -8.11 11.44
N VAL A 286 10.24 -7.57 11.45
CA VAL A 286 9.51 -7.30 12.69
C VAL A 286 8.04 -7.76 12.66
N PRO A 287 7.45 -8.11 13.84
CA PRO A 287 6.09 -8.67 13.90
C PRO A 287 4.97 -7.63 14.02
N TYR A 288 5.30 -6.41 14.43
CA TYR A 288 4.29 -5.43 14.85
C TYR A 288 3.76 -4.62 13.67
N TRP A 289 2.62 -3.99 13.92
CA TRP A 289 1.90 -3.20 12.93
C TRP A 289 2.52 -1.82 12.74
N MET A 290 2.31 -1.26 11.55
CA MET A 290 2.78 0.05 11.11
C MET A 290 1.84 1.15 11.59
N VAL A 291 1.46 1.10 12.86
CA VAL A 291 0.51 2.04 13.44
C VAL A 291 1.12 2.80 14.61
N ALA A 292 0.68 4.04 14.81
CA ALA A 292 1.20 5.01 15.77
C ALA A 292 1.13 4.50 17.23
N GLN A 293 0.28 3.51 17.53
CA GLN A 293 0.27 2.81 18.81
C GLN A 293 1.59 2.05 19.08
N SER A 294 2.40 1.77 18.06
CA SER A 294 3.77 1.27 18.21
C SER A 294 4.80 2.39 18.42
N GLY A 295 4.37 3.66 18.41
CA GLY A 295 5.23 4.84 18.50
C GLY A 295 5.98 4.98 19.84
N TRP A 296 5.50 4.35 20.92
CA TRP A 296 6.23 4.29 22.20
C TRP A 296 7.64 3.69 22.06
N ARG A 297 7.86 2.86 21.02
CA ARG A 297 9.17 2.28 20.69
C ARG A 297 10.23 3.33 20.33
N LEU A 298 9.85 4.57 20.00
CA LEU A 298 10.80 5.68 19.86
C LEU A 298 11.58 5.95 21.14
N LEU A 299 10.95 5.70 22.30
CA LEU A 299 11.54 5.97 23.61
C LEU A 299 12.53 4.87 24.03
N VAL A 300 12.56 3.76 23.29
CA VAL A 300 13.44 2.62 23.56
C VAL A 300 14.53 2.60 22.48
N PRO A 301 15.82 2.74 22.84
CA PRO A 301 16.91 2.60 21.88
C PRO A 301 16.81 1.26 21.14
N GLY A 302 16.73 1.31 19.81
CA GLY A 302 16.57 0.10 18.99
C GLY A 302 15.21 -0.60 19.14
N GLY A 303 14.20 0.04 19.75
CA GLY A 303 12.88 -0.55 20.02
C GLY A 303 12.09 -0.97 18.77
N PHE A 304 12.53 -0.53 17.59
CA PHE A 304 11.99 -0.90 16.28
C PHE A 304 12.77 -2.01 15.57
N LEU A 305 13.83 -2.54 16.20
CA LEU A 305 14.58 -3.67 15.68
C LEU A 305 14.26 -4.92 16.50
N ASN A 306 14.23 -6.08 15.86
CA ASN A 306 13.93 -7.34 16.54
C ASN A 306 14.63 -8.53 15.90
N GLU A 307 15.93 -8.63 16.15
CA GLU A 307 16.77 -9.70 15.60
C GLU A 307 16.30 -11.10 16.00
N ARG A 308 15.84 -11.27 17.25
CA ARG A 308 15.31 -12.56 17.72
C ARG A 308 14.09 -13.00 16.91
N TYR A 309 13.16 -12.09 16.65
CA TYR A 309 12.00 -12.38 15.81
C TYR A 309 12.42 -12.65 14.37
N GLY A 310 13.27 -11.81 13.78
CA GLY A 310 13.72 -11.97 12.41
C GLY A 310 14.45 -13.28 12.15
N ASN A 311 15.32 -13.72 13.07
CA ASN A 311 15.97 -15.02 12.99
C ASN A 311 14.95 -16.17 13.02
N LYS A 312 13.99 -16.13 13.96
CA LYS A 312 12.91 -17.12 14.02
C LYS A 312 12.04 -17.12 12.76
N TRP A 313 11.76 -15.93 12.21
CA TRP A 313 11.00 -15.77 10.98
C TRP A 313 11.75 -16.36 9.77
N LYS A 314 13.06 -16.10 9.66
CA LYS A 314 13.91 -16.69 8.62
C LYS A 314 13.98 -18.22 8.70
N THR A 315 14.13 -18.79 9.90
CA THR A 315 14.09 -20.25 10.07
C THR A 315 12.77 -20.84 9.56
N ARG A 316 11.64 -20.19 9.87
CA ARG A 316 10.33 -20.60 9.33
C ARG A 316 10.29 -20.47 7.82
N LEU A 317 10.77 -19.35 7.26
CA LEU A 317 10.84 -19.14 5.82
C LEU A 317 11.59 -20.28 5.13
N GLU A 318 12.73 -20.73 5.65
CA GLU A 318 13.47 -21.87 5.06
C GLU A 318 12.64 -23.15 5.04
N THR A 319 11.97 -23.47 6.15
CA THR A 319 11.06 -24.63 6.21
C THR A 319 9.91 -24.48 5.20
N ARG A 320 9.33 -23.29 5.07
CA ARG A 320 8.23 -23.02 4.14
C ARG A 320 8.68 -23.10 2.68
N LEU A 321 9.87 -22.62 2.35
CA LEU A 321 10.46 -22.72 1.01
C LEU A 321 10.74 -24.17 0.66
N ALA A 322 11.35 -24.94 1.56
CA ALA A 322 11.66 -26.36 1.34
C ALA A 322 10.40 -27.22 1.15
N THR A 323 9.29 -26.85 1.83
CA THR A 323 8.01 -27.59 1.75
C THR A 323 7.05 -27.03 0.70
N GLY A 324 7.39 -25.93 0.01
CA GLY A 324 6.47 -25.26 -0.92
C GLY A 324 5.24 -24.63 -0.25
N THR A 325 5.29 -24.34 1.06
CA THR A 325 4.14 -23.85 1.86
C THR A 325 4.23 -22.38 2.24
N VAL A 326 5.00 -21.59 1.48
CA VAL A 326 5.14 -20.13 1.68
C VAL A 326 3.79 -19.40 1.61
N ARG A 327 2.87 -19.87 0.76
CA ARG A 327 1.56 -19.28 0.56
C ARG A 327 0.54 -19.81 1.58
N SER A 328 -0.42 -18.97 1.97
CA SER A 328 -1.54 -19.42 2.78
C SER A 328 -2.37 -20.46 2.03
N ARG A 329 -2.74 -21.54 2.72
CA ARG A 329 -3.62 -22.60 2.19
C ARG A 329 -5.01 -22.06 1.81
N TYR A 330 -5.52 -21.10 2.57
CA TYR A 330 -6.88 -20.56 2.40
C TYR A 330 -6.92 -19.29 1.55
N LEU A 331 -5.82 -18.54 1.53
CA LEU A 331 -5.69 -17.29 0.79
C LEU A 331 -4.43 -17.35 -0.08
N PRO A 332 -4.45 -18.09 -1.21
CA PRO A 332 -3.24 -18.46 -1.96
C PRO A 332 -2.45 -17.27 -2.51
N TRP A 333 -3.04 -16.08 -2.57
CA TRP A 333 -2.36 -14.84 -2.97
C TRP A 333 -1.47 -14.23 -1.88
N PHE A 334 -1.56 -14.70 -0.63
CA PHE A 334 -0.83 -14.13 0.51
C PHE A 334 0.27 -15.08 0.99
N ALA A 335 1.38 -14.49 1.43
CA ALA A 335 2.39 -15.23 2.17
C ALA A 335 1.87 -15.57 3.58
N TRP A 336 2.33 -16.69 4.14
CA TRP A 336 2.00 -17.11 5.48
C TRP A 336 3.18 -17.81 6.15
N ILE A 337 4.08 -17.01 6.72
CA ILE A 337 5.35 -17.47 7.31
C ILE A 337 5.22 -17.68 8.82
#